data_AF-A0A4Q6C177-F1
#
_entry.id   AF-A0A4Q6C177-F1
#
_cell.length_a   1.000
_cell.length_b   1.000
_cell.length_c   1.000
_cell.angle_alpha   90.00
_cell.angle_beta   90.00
_cell.angle_gamma   90.00
#
_symmetry.space_group_name_H-M   'P 1'
#
loop_
_entity.id
_entity.type
_entity.pdbx_description
1 polymer ?
#
loop_
_entity_poly.entity_id
_entity_poly.type
_entity_poly.pdbx_seq_one_letter_code
_entity_poly.pdbx_strand_id
1 'polypeptide(L)' 'MVGGDYARMMARYNRWMNDKVYAAAAQMTTSALGADRGAFFGSVLGTL' A
#
# COMPACT_ATOMS: atom_id res chain seq x y z
N MET A 1 -5.48 22.97 -12.43
CA MET A 1 -6.11 22.52 -11.15
C MET A 1 -6.62 21.11 -11.36
N VAL A 2 -6.35 20.19 -10.43
CA VAL A 2 -6.90 18.83 -10.50
C VAL A 2 -8.42 18.91 -10.25
N GLY A 3 -9.22 18.48 -11.23
CA GLY A 3 -10.68 18.52 -11.14
C GLY A 3 -11.26 17.44 -10.23
N GLY A 4 -12.51 17.63 -9.78
CA GLY A 4 -13.20 16.68 -8.89
C GLY A 4 -13.36 15.27 -9.49
N ASP A 5 -13.54 15.16 -10.81
CA ASP A 5 -13.61 13.86 -11.49
C ASP A 5 -12.28 13.11 -11.45
N TYR A 6 -11.16 13.82 -11.63
CA TYR A 6 -9.84 13.23 -11.51
C TYR A 6 -9.59 12.72 -10.08
N ALA A 7 -9.94 13.51 -9.06
CA ALA A 7 -9.82 13.09 -7.67
C ALA A 7 -10.66 11.83 -7.36
N ARG A 8 -11.90 11.76 -7.86
CA ARG A 8 -12.76 10.57 -7.72
C ARG A 8 -12.19 9.34 -8.44
N MET A 9 -11.63 9.53 -9.63
CA MET A 9 -10.96 8.46 -10.38
C MET A 9 -9.76 7.93 -9.60
N MET A 10 -8.89 8.83 -9.11
CA MET A 10 -7.71 8.45 -8.33
C MET A 10 -8.07 7.81 -7.00
N ALA A 11 -9.15 8.23 -6.33
CA ALA A 11 -9.63 7.58 -5.12
C ALA A 11 -10.05 6.11 -5.39
N ARG A 12 -10.78 5.86 -6.49
CA ARG A 12 -11.14 4.48 -6.89
C ARG A 12 -9.91 3.65 -7.24
N TYR A 13 -8.97 4.24 -7.97
CA TYR A 13 -7.70 3.60 -8.31
C TYR A 13 -6.89 3.24 -7.06
N ASN A 14 -6.72 4.18 -6.12
CA ASN A 14 -5.98 3.95 -4.88
C ASN A 14 -6.61 2.82 -4.06
N ARG A 15 -7.94 2.78 -3.97
CA ARG A 15 -8.64 1.68 -3.30
C ARG A 15 -8.31 0.33 -3.95
N TRP A 16 -8.45 0.24 -5.28
CA TRP A 16 -8.15 -1.00 -6.00
C TRP A 16 -6.69 -1.44 -5.88
N MET A 17 -5.75 -0.49 -5.89
CA MET A 17 -4.33 -0.82 -5.71
C MET A 17 -4.01 -1.22 -4.29
N ASN A 18 -4.59 -0.56 -3.28
CA ASN A 18 -4.41 -0.97 -1.89
C ASN A 18 -4.91 -2.40 -1.67
N ASP A 19 -6.05 -2.79 -2.24
CA ASP A 19 -6.55 -4.17 -2.15
C ASP A 19 -5.51 -5.19 -2.66
N LYS A 20 -4.82 -4.89 -3.78
CA LYS A 20 -3.76 -5.75 -4.31
C LYS A 20 -2.53 -5.79 -3.41
N VAL A 21 -2.12 -4.63 -2.88
CA VAL A 21 -0.95 -4.52 -2.01
C VAL A 21 -1.19 -5.31 -0.72
N TYR A 22 -2.37 -5.17 -0.09
CA TYR A 22 -2.73 -5.94 1.09
C TYR A 22 -2.84 -7.44 0.79
N ALA A 23 -3.38 -7.83 -0.38
CA ALA A 23 -3.43 -9.23 -0.77
C ALA A 23 -2.03 -9.86 -0.93
N ALA A 24 -1.06 -9.11 -1.46
CA ALA A 24 0.33 -9.56 -1.53
C ALA A 24 0.99 -9.63 -0.14
N ALA A 25 0.76 -8.62 0.71
CA ALA A 25 1.26 -8.59 2.07
C ALA A 25 0.73 -9.77 2.91
N ALA A 26 -0.53 -10.17 2.71
CA ALA A 26 -1.16 -11.30 3.39
C ALA A 26 -0.51 -12.67 3.06
N GLN A 27 0.26 -12.77 1.98
CA GLN A 27 1.01 -13.99 1.63
C GLN A 27 2.36 -14.09 2.36
N MET A 28 2.78 -13.03 3.05
CA MET A 28 4.03 -12.99 3.79
C MET A 28 3.84 -13.47 5.23
N THR A 29 4.89 -14.03 5.83
CA THR A 29 4.89 -14.32 7.27
C THR A 29 4.95 -13.02 8.07
N THR A 30 4.49 -13.04 9.32
CA THR A 30 4.56 -11.89 10.22
C THR A 30 5.99 -11.39 10.40
N SER A 31 6.97 -12.30 10.51
CA SER A 31 8.39 -11.95 10.59
C SER A 31 8.87 -11.26 9.31
N ALA A 32 8.45 -11.74 8.14
CA ALA A 32 8.79 -11.13 6.87
C ALA A 32 8.13 -9.75 6.71
N LEU A 33 6.92 -9.52 7.20
CA LEU A 33 6.26 -8.21 7.12
C LEU A 33 6.97 -7.15 7.97
N GLY A 34 7.37 -7.52 9.18
CA GLY A 34 8.06 -6.63 10.13
C GLY A 34 9.57 -6.48 9.91
N ALA A 35 10.19 -7.31 9.06
CA ALA A 35 11.62 -7.24 8.81
C ALA A 35 12.03 -5.91 8.17
N ASP A 36 13.07 -5.29 8.73
CA ASP A 36 13.70 -4.09 8.18
C ASP A 36 14.28 -4.38 6.78
N ARG A 37 13.93 -3.51 5.84
CA ARG A 37 14.34 -3.55 4.42
C ARG A 37 14.91 -2.22 3.95
N GLY A 38 15.19 -1.28 4.86
CA GLY A 38 15.65 0.06 4.48
C GLY A 38 14.59 0.88 3.73
N ALA A 39 13.30 0.55 3.90
CA ALA A 39 12.21 1.42 3.47
C ALA A 39 12.22 2.71 4.30
N PHE A 40 11.55 3.77 3.84
CA PHE A 40 11.46 5.01 4.61
C PHE A 40 10.91 4.77 6.04
N PHE A 41 9.95 3.85 6.18
CA PHE A 41 9.41 3.40 7.47
C PHE A 41 10.01 2.06 7.95
N GLY A 42 11.21 1.70 7.48
CA GLY A 42 11.94 0.49 7.84
C GLY A 42 11.43 -0.78 7.16
N SER A 43 10.16 -1.15 7.36
CA SER A 43 9.61 -2.43 6.91
C SER A 43 8.40 -2.29 5.98
N VAL A 44 7.95 -3.42 5.42
CA VAL A 44 6.68 -3.48 4.66
C VAL A 44 5.52 -3.12 5.59
N LEU A 45 5.47 -3.71 6.79
CA LEU A 45 4.43 -3.40 7.77
C LEU A 45 4.46 -1.93 8.22
N GLY A 46 5.63 -1.30 8.33
CA GLY A 46 5.73 0.12 8.68
C GLY A 46 5.23 1.06 7.58
N THR A 47 5.08 0.56 6.35
CA THR A 47 4.67 1.36 5.18
C THR A 47 3.17 1.23 4.86
N LEU A 48 2.52 0.14 5.29
CA LEU A 48 1.11 -0.19 5.01
C LEU A 48 0.17 0.25 6.12
#